data_AF-A0A4S4N783-F1
#
_entry.id   AF-A0A4S4N783-F1
#
_cell.length_a   1.000
_cell.length_b   1.000
_cell.length_c   1.000
_cell.angle_alpha   90.00
_cell.angle_beta   90.00
_cell.angle_gamma   90.00
#
_symmetry.space_group_name_H-M   'P 1'
#
loop_
_entity.id
_entity.type
_entity.pdbx_description
1 polymer ?
#
loop_
_entity_poly.entity_id
_entity_poly.type
_entity_poly.pdbx_seq_one_letter_code
_entity_poly.pdbx_strand_id
1 'polypeptide(L)'
;MASIYIPIIYLFCIFGGLWVFSGWYRRRIANKGIEPYFPRHKERDIYITLLQRSDPPTPEHLLKAALVRRAMTDVQRILRIREDKPALQQLLQKGSIGDDLFTSLVAAEKELEAEILEVAAEANTFVEGWGQIIFQTATEMLHNEKIRAIFEQVPVLRLEAGT
;
A
#
# COMPACT_ATOMS: atom_id res chain seq x y z
N MET A 1 -7.54 -25.67 58.78
CA MET A 1 -6.78 -26.15 57.61
C MET A 1 -7.22 -25.32 56.42
N ALA A 2 -6.34 -24.48 55.86
CA ALA A 2 -6.68 -23.63 54.72
C ALA A 2 -6.96 -24.52 53.51
N SER A 3 -8.17 -24.42 52.96
CA SER A 3 -8.60 -25.23 51.82
C SER A 3 -7.80 -24.84 50.57
N ILE A 4 -7.00 -25.77 50.05
CA ILE A 4 -6.18 -25.61 48.82
C ILE A 4 -7.04 -25.27 47.58
N TYR A 5 -8.34 -25.58 47.63
CA TYR A 5 -9.26 -25.31 46.53
C TYR A 5 -9.54 -23.82 46.34
N ILE A 6 -9.54 -23.02 47.41
CA ILE A 6 -9.80 -21.57 47.37
C ILE A 6 -8.74 -20.83 46.52
N PRO A 7 -7.42 -21.00 46.75
CA PRO A 7 -6.41 -20.33 45.92
C PRO A 7 -6.41 -20.84 44.47
N ILE A 8 -6.74 -22.11 44.22
CA ILE A 8 -6.84 -22.66 42.86
C ILE A 8 -8.01 -22.02 42.10
N ILE A 9 -9.19 -21.95 42.71
CA ILE A 9 -10.37 -21.30 42.10
C ILE A 9 -10.11 -19.82 41.83
N TYR A 10 -9.45 -19.12 42.76
CA TYR A 10 -9.07 -17.73 42.59
C TYR A 10 -8.18 -17.51 41.35
N LEU A 11 -7.16 -18.36 41.17
CA LEU A 11 -6.31 -18.31 39.98
C LEU A 11 -7.11 -18.59 38.70
N PHE A 12 -7.98 -19.61 38.69
CA PHE A 12 -8.83 -19.91 37.54
C PHE A 12 -9.76 -18.74 37.18
N CYS A 13 -10.36 -18.08 38.17
CA CYS A 13 -11.19 -16.90 37.94
C CYS A 13 -10.40 -15.74 37.33
N ILE A 14 -9.16 -15.50 37.82
CA ILE A 14 -8.29 -14.45 37.26
C ILE A 14 -7.87 -14.78 35.83
N PHE A 15 -7.32 -15.97 35.60
CA PHE A 15 -6.83 -16.36 34.28
C PHE A 15 -7.98 -16.48 33.27
N GLY A 16 -9.12 -17.03 33.68
CA GLY A 16 -10.32 -17.11 32.85
C GLY A 16 -10.86 -15.73 32.50
N GLY A 17 -10.98 -14.84 33.49
CA GLY A 17 -11.40 -13.45 33.28
C GLY A 17 -10.47 -12.69 32.34
N LEU A 18 -9.14 -12.81 32.54
CA LEU A 18 -8.13 -12.21 31.68
C LEU A 18 -8.16 -12.78 30.26
N TRP A 19 -8.38 -14.08 30.10
CA TRP A 19 -8.45 -14.71 28.78
C TRP A 19 -9.67 -14.23 27.98
N VAL A 20 -10.85 -14.21 28.61
CA VAL A 20 -12.08 -13.69 28.00
C VAL A 20 -11.92 -12.21 27.65
N PHE A 21 -11.41 -11.40 28.58
CA PHE A 21 -11.18 -9.97 28.35
C PHE A 21 -10.15 -9.74 27.23
N SER A 22 -9.04 -10.48 27.21
CA SER A 22 -8.02 -10.35 26.18
C SER A 22 -8.56 -10.71 24.80
N GLY A 23 -9.34 -11.79 24.69
CA GLY A 23 -9.99 -12.18 23.43
C GLY A 23 -10.99 -11.14 22.94
N TRP A 24 -11.84 -10.63 23.84
CA TRP A 24 -12.82 -9.59 23.53
C TRP A 24 -12.16 -8.27 23.12
N TYR A 25 -11.16 -7.81 23.89
CA TYR A 25 -10.45 -6.55 23.64
C TYR A 25 -9.68 -6.58 22.32
N ARG A 26 -8.97 -7.67 22.01
CA ARG A 26 -8.27 -7.83 20.72
C ARG A 26 -9.23 -7.82 19.54
N ARG A 27 -10.36 -8.53 19.64
CA ARG A 27 -11.41 -8.51 18.61
C ARG A 27 -11.97 -7.10 18.39
N ARG A 28 -12.16 -6.33 19.47
CA ARG A 28 -12.66 -4.95 19.37
C ARG A 28 -11.66 -4.00 18.72
N ILE A 29 -10.37 -4.12 19.04
CA ILE A 29 -9.32 -3.31 18.40
C ILE A 29 -9.17 -3.67 16.93
N ALA A 30 -9.19 -4.97 16.59
CA ALA A 30 -9.08 -5.42 15.20
C ALA A 30 -10.20 -4.88 14.30
N ASN A 31 -11.37 -4.59 14.87
CA ASN A 31 -12.52 -4.03 14.16
C ASN A 31 -12.50 -2.50 14.05
N LYS A 32 -11.52 -1.79 14.62
CA LYS A 32 -11.34 -0.36 14.32
C LYS A 32 -10.85 -0.24 12.89
N GLY A 33 -11.70 0.26 12.01
CA GLY A 33 -11.33 0.53 10.62
C GLY A 33 -10.20 1.56 10.58
N ILE A 34 -9.00 1.12 10.24
CA ILE A 34 -7.88 2.01 9.92
C ILE A 34 -8.14 2.52 8.50
N GLU A 35 -8.16 3.84 8.33
CA GLU A 35 -8.29 4.42 6.99
C GLU A 35 -7.06 4.06 6.15
N PRO A 36 -7.25 3.54 4.92
CA PRO A 36 -6.12 3.23 4.03
C PRO A 36 -5.27 4.47 3.74
N TYR A 37 -3.94 4.33 3.81
CA TYR A 37 -3.01 5.45 3.57
C TYR A 37 -3.07 5.95 2.12
N PHE A 38 -3.16 5.03 1.17
CA PHE A 38 -3.29 5.36 -0.25
C PHE A 38 -4.74 5.23 -0.72
N PRO A 39 -5.15 6.05 -1.70
CA PRO A 39 -6.41 5.82 -2.37
C PRO A 39 -6.41 4.49 -3.11
N ARG A 40 -7.62 4.04 -3.47
CA ARG A 40 -7.84 2.83 -4.26
C ARG A 40 -6.96 2.79 -5.52
N HIS A 41 -6.36 1.63 -5.77
CA HIS A 41 -5.43 1.39 -6.89
C HIS A 41 -6.19 1.24 -8.21
N LYS A 42 -6.32 2.35 -8.95
CA LYS A 42 -7.12 2.40 -10.19
C LYS A 42 -6.48 1.58 -11.30
N GLU A 43 -5.17 1.66 -11.45
CA GLU A 43 -4.45 1.00 -12.54
C GLU A 43 -4.48 -0.52 -12.38
N ARG A 44 -4.39 -1.03 -11.13
CA ARG A 44 -4.64 -2.43 -10.82
C ARG A 44 -6.06 -2.86 -11.20
N ASP A 45 -7.06 -2.07 -10.80
CA ASP A 45 -8.46 -2.41 -11.10
C ASP A 45 -8.74 -2.42 -12.61
N ILE A 46 -8.16 -1.48 -13.36
CA ILE A 46 -8.22 -1.45 -14.82
C ILE A 46 -7.57 -2.72 -15.39
N TYR A 47 -6.37 -3.07 -14.92
CA TYR A 47 -5.66 -4.28 -15.36
C TYR A 47 -6.49 -5.54 -15.12
N ILE A 48 -7.03 -5.72 -13.91
CA ILE A 48 -7.87 -6.88 -13.57
C ILE A 48 -9.15 -6.91 -14.42
N THR A 49 -9.77 -5.75 -14.65
CA THR A 49 -10.95 -5.64 -15.52
C THR A 49 -10.62 -6.05 -16.95
N LEU A 50 -9.44 -5.65 -17.45
CA LEU A 50 -8.95 -6.06 -18.77
C LEU A 50 -8.65 -7.56 -18.83
N LEU A 51 -8.12 -8.15 -17.76
CA LEU A 51 -7.85 -9.59 -17.67
C LEU A 51 -9.14 -10.42 -17.66
N GLN A 52 -10.20 -9.93 -17.03
CA GLN A 52 -11.50 -10.59 -16.94
C GLN A 52 -12.34 -10.48 -18.22
N ARG A 53 -11.94 -9.63 -19.17
CA ARG A 53 -12.67 -9.42 -20.43
C ARG A 53 -12.47 -10.61 -21.37
N SER A 54 -13.57 -11.33 -21.63
CA SER A 54 -13.56 -12.52 -22.49
C SER A 54 -14.02 -12.28 -23.93
N ASP A 55 -14.86 -11.27 -24.21
CA ASP A 55 -15.42 -11.02 -25.55
C ASP A 55 -15.42 -9.52 -25.95
N PRO A 56 -14.63 -9.11 -26.96
CA PRO A 56 -13.45 -9.81 -27.46
C PRO A 56 -12.36 -9.90 -26.36
N PRO A 57 -11.48 -10.93 -26.41
CA PRO A 57 -10.39 -11.04 -25.45
C PRO A 57 -9.44 -9.86 -25.57
N THR A 58 -8.95 -9.37 -24.43
CA THR A 58 -8.00 -8.26 -24.41
C THR A 58 -6.69 -8.65 -25.10
N PRO A 59 -6.20 -7.89 -26.08
CA PRO A 59 -4.91 -8.15 -26.71
C PRO A 59 -3.75 -8.10 -25.70
N GLU A 60 -2.78 -9.01 -25.86
CA GLU A 60 -1.65 -9.14 -24.94
C GLU A 60 -0.82 -7.85 -24.80
N HIS A 61 -0.61 -7.11 -25.90
CA HIS A 61 0.12 -5.84 -25.86
C HIS A 61 -0.56 -4.79 -24.98
N LEU A 62 -1.90 -4.80 -24.91
CA LEU A 62 -2.67 -3.90 -24.06
C LEU A 62 -2.56 -4.32 -22.59
N LEU A 63 -2.56 -5.63 -22.31
CA LEU A 63 -2.30 -6.15 -20.95
C LEU A 63 -0.89 -5.79 -20.47
N LYS A 64 0.13 -5.95 -21.31
CA LYS A 64 1.51 -5.53 -21.00
C LYS A 64 1.59 -4.04 -20.71
N ALA A 65 0.95 -3.21 -21.54
CA ALA A 65 0.92 -1.77 -21.31
C ALA A 65 0.20 -1.40 -20.01
N ALA A 66 -0.93 -2.04 -19.70
CA ALA A 66 -1.66 -1.83 -18.46
C ALA A 66 -0.85 -2.28 -17.23
N LEU A 67 -0.11 -3.39 -17.32
CA LEU A 67 0.77 -3.86 -16.26
C LEU A 67 1.91 -2.87 -15.98
N VAL A 68 2.49 -2.26 -17.02
CA VAL A 68 3.49 -1.19 -16.85
C VAL A 68 2.88 0.03 -16.17
N ARG A 69 1.64 0.42 -16.49
CA ARG A 69 0.94 1.52 -15.79
C ARG A 69 0.68 1.20 -14.32
N ARG A 70 0.29 -0.05 -14.01
CA ARG A 70 0.18 -0.55 -12.63
C ARG A 70 1.51 -0.41 -11.90
N ALA A 71 2.61 -0.88 -12.50
CA ALA A 71 3.96 -0.75 -11.93
C ALA A 71 4.41 0.71 -11.74
N MET A 72 4.03 1.64 -12.64
CA MET A 72 4.32 3.07 -12.47
C MET A 72 3.65 3.65 -11.23
N THR A 73 2.38 3.31 -10.98
CA THR A 73 1.68 3.70 -9.74
C THR A 73 2.37 3.13 -8.51
N ASP A 74 2.83 1.89 -8.57
CA ASP A 74 3.54 1.25 -7.45
C ASP A 74 4.86 1.97 -7.16
N VAL A 75 5.66 2.29 -8.20
CA VAL A 75 6.88 3.10 -8.06
C VAL A 75 6.57 4.46 -7.44
N GLN A 76 5.51 5.14 -7.88
CA GLN A 76 5.10 6.42 -7.29
C GLN A 76 4.80 6.28 -5.79
N ARG A 77 4.10 5.21 -5.39
CA ARG A 77 3.80 4.91 -3.99
C ARG A 77 5.06 4.60 -3.19
N ILE A 78 6.01 3.83 -3.75
CA ILE A 78 7.31 3.54 -3.11
C ILE A 78 8.05 4.83 -2.79
N LEU A 79 8.18 5.72 -3.78
CA LEU A 79 8.87 7.00 -3.60
C LEU A 79 8.21 7.83 -2.50
N ARG A 80 6.87 7.87 -2.51
CA ARG A 80 6.10 8.58 -1.50
C ARG A 80 6.26 7.99 -0.09
N ILE A 81 6.20 6.67 0.08
CA ILE A 81 6.46 6.03 1.39
C ILE A 81 7.87 6.36 1.88
N ARG A 82 8.88 6.32 1.00
CA ARG A 82 10.27 6.62 1.36
C ARG A 82 10.45 8.04 1.88
N GLU A 83 9.71 8.99 1.34
CA GLU A 83 9.71 10.40 1.78
C GLU A 83 8.87 10.59 3.06
N ASP A 84 7.66 10.04 3.09
CA ASP A 84 6.69 10.25 4.16
C ASP A 84 7.07 9.53 5.46
N LYS A 85 7.61 8.31 5.39
CA LYS A 85 7.92 7.47 6.57
C LYS A 85 8.82 8.15 7.60
N PRO A 86 10.01 8.69 7.25
CA PRO A 86 10.86 9.38 8.22
C PRO A 86 10.22 10.67 8.75
N ALA A 87 9.48 11.40 7.91
CA ALA A 87 8.80 12.64 8.31
C ALA A 87 7.68 12.36 9.32
N LEU A 88 6.81 11.38 9.04
CA LEU A 88 5.74 10.97 9.95
C LEU A 88 6.29 10.36 11.23
N GLN A 89 7.38 9.59 11.17
CA GLN A 89 8.03 9.05 12.37
C GLN A 89 8.51 10.18 13.31
N GLN A 90 9.07 11.25 12.76
CA GLN A 90 9.48 12.41 13.57
C GLN A 90 8.28 13.14 14.17
N LEU A 91 7.19 13.31 13.40
CA LEU A 91 5.96 13.95 13.90
C LEU A 91 5.27 13.11 14.98
N LEU A 92 5.33 11.78 14.87
CA LEU A 92 4.77 10.86 15.87
C LEU A 92 5.53 10.97 17.19
N GLN A 93 6.86 11.01 17.16
CA GLN A 93 7.67 11.20 18.38
C GLN A 93 7.39 12.52 19.09
N LYS A 94 7.00 13.55 18.34
CA LYS A 94 6.58 14.86 18.87
C LYS A 94 5.12 14.88 19.37
N GLY A 95 4.37 13.78 19.20
CA GLY A 95 2.95 13.69 19.54
C GLY A 95 2.04 14.58 18.66
N SER A 96 2.51 15.00 17.48
CA SER A 96 1.78 15.91 16.59
C SER A 96 0.80 15.19 15.65
N ILE A 97 0.89 13.86 15.55
CA ILE A 97 -0.01 13.00 14.77
C ILE A 97 -0.43 11.78 15.60
N GLY A 98 -1.53 11.14 15.24
CA GLY A 98 -1.99 9.91 15.90
C GLY A 98 -1.26 8.65 15.44
N ASP A 99 -1.22 7.64 16.31
CA ASP A 99 -0.66 6.31 16.02
C ASP A 99 -1.35 5.63 14.83
N ASP A 100 -2.64 5.88 14.63
CA ASP A 100 -3.45 5.27 13.56
C ASP A 100 -2.90 5.63 12.16
N LEU A 101 -2.43 6.88 11.97
CA LEU A 101 -1.85 7.33 10.69
C LEU A 101 -0.51 6.65 10.40
N PHE A 102 0.35 6.54 11.42
CA PHE A 102 1.63 5.87 11.23
C PHE A 102 1.43 4.37 11.00
N THR A 103 0.46 3.77 11.70
CA THR A 103 0.07 2.37 11.51
C THR A 103 -0.48 2.13 10.10
N SER A 104 -1.29 3.05 9.56
CA SER A 104 -1.80 2.93 8.18
C SER A 104 -0.69 3.04 7.14
N LEU A 105 0.31 3.90 7.35
CA LEU A 105 1.49 3.97 6.47
C LEU A 105 2.27 2.65 6.47
N VAL A 106 2.54 2.07 7.65
CA VAL A 106 3.27 0.78 7.76
C VAL A 106 2.45 -0.37 7.17
N ALA A 107 1.12 -0.34 7.30
CA ALA A 107 0.24 -1.31 6.66
C ALA A 107 0.31 -1.19 5.13
N ALA A 108 0.26 0.04 4.60
CA ALA A 108 0.37 0.31 3.18
C ALA A 108 1.74 -0.06 2.59
N GLU A 109 2.82 0.07 3.37
CA GLU A 109 4.16 -0.41 2.98
C GLU A 109 4.15 -1.92 2.76
N LYS A 110 3.57 -2.70 3.68
CA LYS A 110 3.47 -4.16 3.55
C LYS A 110 2.56 -4.58 2.39
N GLU A 111 1.44 -3.88 2.19
CA GLU A 111 0.55 -4.13 1.05
C GLU A 111 1.28 -3.87 -0.27
N LEU A 112 2.06 -2.79 -0.35
CA LEU A 112 2.86 -2.45 -1.52
C LEU A 112 4.00 -3.46 -1.78
N GLU A 113 4.67 -3.96 -0.73
CA GLU A 113 5.66 -5.03 -0.87
C GLU A 113 5.05 -6.30 -1.49
N ALA A 114 3.85 -6.69 -1.07
CA ALA A 114 3.13 -7.81 -1.65
C ALA A 114 2.72 -7.55 -3.11
N GLU A 115 2.19 -6.34 -3.41
CA GLU A 115 1.82 -5.91 -4.75
C GLU A 115 3.02 -5.94 -5.72
N ILE A 116 4.20 -5.49 -5.29
CA ILE A 116 5.43 -5.50 -6.09
C ILE A 116 5.82 -6.94 -6.48
N LEU A 117 5.74 -7.88 -5.55
CA LEU A 117 6.03 -9.29 -5.81
C LEU A 117 5.01 -9.89 -6.79
N GLU A 118 3.74 -9.55 -6.65
CA GLU A 118 2.68 -9.99 -7.55
C GLU A 118 2.91 -9.48 -8.98
N VAL A 119 3.17 -8.18 -9.14
CA VAL A 119 3.44 -7.56 -10.45
C VAL A 119 4.71 -8.13 -11.09
N ALA A 120 5.76 -8.39 -10.31
CA ALA A 120 6.97 -9.02 -10.82
C ALA A 120 6.71 -10.46 -11.31
N ALA A 121 5.94 -11.24 -10.54
CA ALA A 121 5.56 -12.59 -10.92
C ALA A 121 4.69 -12.59 -12.19
N GLU A 122 3.71 -11.70 -12.26
CA GLU A 122 2.82 -11.52 -13.40
C GLU A 122 3.59 -11.09 -14.65
N ALA A 123 4.54 -10.15 -14.55
CA ALA A 123 5.42 -9.80 -15.64
C ALA A 123 6.19 -11.01 -16.18
N ASN A 124 6.71 -11.86 -15.29
CA ASN A 124 7.41 -13.09 -15.70
C ASN A 124 6.49 -14.10 -16.41
N THR A 125 5.17 -14.06 -16.21
CA THR A 125 4.23 -14.91 -16.96
C THR A 125 4.07 -14.47 -18.41
N PHE A 126 4.25 -13.18 -18.71
CA PHE A 126 4.21 -12.67 -20.07
C PHE A 126 5.54 -12.85 -20.81
N VAL A 127 6.64 -12.54 -20.14
CA VAL A 127 7.99 -12.61 -20.71
C VAL A 127 8.95 -13.01 -19.58
N GLU A 128 9.67 -14.12 -19.77
CA GLU A 128 10.65 -14.59 -18.79
C GLU A 128 11.70 -13.51 -18.48
N GLY A 129 11.96 -13.27 -17.19
CA GLY A 129 12.92 -12.25 -16.72
C GLY A 129 12.39 -10.81 -16.73
N TRP A 130 11.20 -10.55 -17.27
CA TRP A 130 10.64 -9.20 -17.34
C TRP A 130 10.38 -8.58 -15.97
N GLY A 131 10.04 -9.40 -14.96
CA GLY A 131 9.83 -8.94 -13.59
C GLY A 131 11.06 -8.26 -12.97
N GLN A 132 12.27 -8.54 -13.46
CA GLN A 132 13.50 -7.91 -12.97
C GLN A 132 13.68 -6.47 -13.48
N ILE A 133 13.13 -6.16 -14.66
CA ILE A 133 13.35 -4.89 -15.36
C ILE A 133 12.09 -4.00 -15.37
N ILE A 134 10.90 -4.55 -15.17
CA ILE A 134 9.63 -3.81 -15.28
C ILE A 134 9.58 -2.57 -14.37
N PHE A 135 10.08 -2.68 -13.13
CA PHE A 135 10.11 -1.55 -12.20
C PHE A 135 11.18 -0.51 -12.56
N GLN A 136 12.29 -0.92 -13.19
CA GLN A 136 13.28 0.02 -13.72
C GLN A 136 12.66 0.81 -14.88
N THR A 137 12.00 0.12 -15.82
CA THR A 137 11.28 0.76 -16.93
C THR A 137 10.17 1.69 -16.43
N ALA A 138 9.38 1.26 -15.45
CA ALA A 138 8.33 2.08 -14.85
C ALA A 138 8.89 3.33 -14.16
N THR A 139 10.06 3.22 -13.52
CA THR A 139 10.77 4.36 -12.93
C THR A 139 11.16 5.38 -13.99
N GLU A 140 11.78 4.94 -15.09
CA GLU A 140 12.16 5.84 -16.19
C GLU A 140 10.95 6.50 -16.85
N MET A 141 9.87 5.74 -17.07
CA MET A 141 8.62 6.28 -17.61
C MET A 141 7.99 7.34 -16.69
N LEU A 142 7.99 7.10 -15.38
CA LEU A 142 7.47 8.06 -14.41
C LEU A 142 8.29 9.35 -14.40
N HIS A 143 9.62 9.26 -14.49
CA HIS A 143 10.47 10.45 -14.62
C HIS A 143 10.22 11.18 -15.95
N ASN A 144 10.09 10.45 -17.05
CA ASN A 144 9.80 11.04 -18.36
C ASN A 144 8.46 11.80 -18.35
N GLU A 145 7.39 11.22 -17.80
CA GLU A 145 6.09 11.87 -17.69
C GLU A 145 6.15 13.14 -16.84
N LYS A 146 6.88 13.11 -15.71
CA LYS A 146 7.08 14.31 -14.87
C LYS A 146 7.80 15.42 -15.63
N ILE A 147 8.90 15.10 -16.30
CA ILE A 147 9.70 16.08 -17.07
C ILE A 147 8.84 16.67 -18.20
N ARG A 148 8.12 15.81 -18.92
CA ARG A 148 7.24 16.23 -20.00
C ARG A 148 6.12 17.15 -19.51
N ALA A 149 5.47 16.80 -18.40
CA ALA A 149 4.41 17.62 -17.81
C ALA A 149 4.90 19.01 -17.42
N ILE A 150 6.11 19.12 -16.86
CA ILE A 150 6.72 20.42 -16.55
C ILE A 150 6.98 21.19 -17.85
N PHE A 151 7.57 20.56 -18.86
CA PHE A 151 7.89 21.22 -20.13
C PHE A 151 6.63 21.75 -20.84
N GLU A 152 5.53 21.00 -20.82
CA GLU A 152 4.25 21.40 -21.38
C GLU A 152 3.62 22.60 -20.64
N GLN A 153 3.92 22.81 -19.35
CA GLN A 153 3.45 23.95 -18.57
C GLN A 153 4.27 25.22 -18.78
N VAL A 154 5.54 25.12 -19.20
CA VAL A 154 6.45 26.28 -19.35
C VAL A 154 5.88 27.40 -20.22
N PRO A 155 5.26 27.16 -21.38
CA PRO A 155 4.68 28.23 -22.20
C PRO A 155 3.57 28.99 -21.49
N VAL A 156 2.71 28.30 -20.74
CA VAL A 156 1.60 28.90 -19.98
C VAL A 156 2.14 29.79 -18.88
N LEU A 157 3.09 29.29 -18.09
CA LEU A 157 3.72 30.04 -17.00
C LEU A 157 4.46 31.29 -17.51
N ARG A 158 5.06 31.23 -18.70
CA ARG A 158 5.71 32.39 -19.32
C ARG A 158 4.72 33.47 -19.74
N LEU A 159 3.52 33.10 -20.18
CA LEU A 159 2.47 34.06 -20.52
C LEU A 159 1.94 34.76 -19.27
N GLU A 160 1.76 34.02 -18.17
CA GLU A 160 1.35 34.57 -16.86
C GLU A 160 2.40 35.49 -16.23
N ALA A 161 3.69 35.20 -16.44
CA ALA A 161 4.79 36.04 -15.94
C ALA A 161 5.06 37.30 -16.79
N GLY A 162 4.47 37.37 -18.00
CA GLY A 162 4.62 38.49 -18.94
C GLY A 162 3.54 39.57 -18.83
N THR A 163 2.58 39.41 -17.92
CA THR A 163 1.57 40.42 -17.51
C THR A 163 1.91 41.00 -16.15
#